data_AF-A0A2S5TIG3-F1
#
_entry.id   AF-A0A2S5TIG3-F1
#
_cell.length_a   1.000
_cell.length_b   1.000
_cell.length_c   1.000
_cell.angle_alpha   90.00
_cell.angle_beta   90.00
_cell.angle_gamma   90.00
#
_symmetry.space_group_name_H-M   'P 1'
#
loop_
_entity.id
_entity.type
_entity.pdbx_description
1 polymer ?
#
loop_
_entity_poly.entity_id
_entity_poly.type
_entity_poly.pdbx_seq_one_letter_code
_entity_poly.pdbx_strand_id
1 'polypeptide(L)' 'MIVRLLLLAALAWIAWRLFQYFVRSQPLQRPPQQEQFEPMERCQKCGTYLPAKALSRDGRCGRCSE' A
#
# COMPACT_ATOMS: atom_id res chain seq x y z
N MET A 1 -42.72 14.03 -27.34
CA MET A 1 -42.35 13.48 -26.01
C MET A 1 -41.24 12.44 -26.09
N ILE A 2 -41.27 11.51 -27.06
CA ILE A 2 -40.27 10.43 -27.23
C ILE A 2 -38.83 10.94 -27.49
N VAL A 3 -38.66 11.99 -28.31
CA VAL A 3 -37.34 12.58 -28.57
C VAL A 3 -36.68 13.11 -27.29
N ARG A 4 -37.48 13.64 -26.36
CA ARG A 4 -36.99 14.17 -25.08
C ARG A 4 -36.52 13.06 -24.15
N LEU A 5 -37.17 11.89 -24.19
CA LEU A 5 -36.73 10.68 -23.48
C LEU A 5 -35.42 10.13 -24.05
N LEU A 6 -35.28 10.10 -25.38
CA LEU A 6 -34.03 9.66 -26.03
C LEU A 6 -32.85 10.57 -25.69
N LEU A 7 -33.08 11.89 -25.65
CA LEU A 7 -32.05 12.86 -25.24
C LEU A 7 -31.60 12.65 -23.79
N LEU A 8 -32.54 12.41 -22.87
CA LEU A 8 -32.21 12.14 -21.47
C LEU A 8 -31.44 10.83 -21.31
N ALA A 9 -31.82 9.78 -22.03
CA ALA A 9 -31.10 8.51 -22.03
C ALA A 9 -29.68 8.65 -22.58
N ALA A 10 -29.50 9.40 -23.67
CA ALA A 10 -28.19 9.67 -24.26
C ALA A 10 -27.29 10.45 -23.30
N LEU A 11 -27.83 11.47 -22.63
CA LEU A 11 -27.09 12.25 -21.63
C LEU A 11 -26.67 11.39 -20.44
N ALA A 12 -27.58 10.59 -19.90
CA ALA A 12 -27.27 9.66 -18.80
C ALA A 12 -26.20 8.65 -19.20
N TRP A 13 -26.27 8.12 -20.42
CA TRP A 13 -25.28 7.17 -20.94
C TRP A 13 -23.89 7.77 -21.07
N ILE A 14 -23.79 8.99 -21.60
CA ILE A 14 -22.52 9.71 -21.74
C ILE A 14 -21.92 10.04 -20.38
N ALA A 15 -22.72 10.55 -19.44
CA ALA A 15 -22.27 10.84 -18.08
C ALA A 15 -21.74 9.60 -17.37
N TRP A 16 -22.46 8.48 -17.48
CA TRP A 16 -22.04 7.19 -16.93
C TRP A 16 -20.73 6.68 -17.53
N ARG A 17 -20.60 6.78 -18.86
CA ARG A 17 -19.40 6.34 -19.58
C ARG A 17 -18.16 7.15 -19.19
N LEU A 18 -18.31 8.47 -19.05
CA LEU A 18 -17.22 9.35 -18.60
C LEU A 18 -16.85 9.07 -17.14
N PHE A 19 -17.84 8.87 -16.27
CA PHE A 19 -17.61 8.52 -14.86
C PHE A 19 -16.81 7.22 -14.73
N GLN A 20 -17.18 6.17 -15.47
CA GLN A 20 -16.42 4.91 -15.47
C GLN A 20 -14.99 5.08 -15.99
N TYR A 21 -14.78 5.92 -17.00
CA TYR A 21 -13.44 6.23 -17.50
C TYR A 21 -12.59 6.92 -16.43
N PHE A 22 -13.14 7.91 -15.73
CA PHE A 22 -12.46 8.61 -14.64
C PHE A 22 -12.19 7.70 -13.43
N VAL A 23 -13.14 6.83 -13.05
CA VAL A 23 -12.94 5.86 -11.95
C VAL A 23 -11.84 4.86 -12.29
N ARG A 24 -11.77 4.37 -13.54
CA ARG A 24 -10.66 3.50 -13.98
C ARG A 24 -9.32 4.23 -14.10
N SER A 25 -9.36 5.53 -14.33
CA SER A 25 -8.17 6.39 -14.41
C SER A 25 -7.67 6.86 -13.06
N GLN A 26 -8.41 6.61 -11.97
CA GLN A 26 -7.79 6.65 -10.66
C GLN A 26 -6.89 5.41 -10.59
N PRO A 27 -5.55 5.56 -10.66
CA PRO A 27 -4.71 4.46 -10.27
C PRO A 27 -5.19 4.12 -8.87
N LEU A 28 -5.72 2.91 -8.71
CA LEU A 28 -5.93 2.32 -7.40
C LEU A 28 -4.66 2.69 -6.65
N GLN A 29 -4.77 3.60 -5.68
CA GLN A 29 -3.65 4.01 -4.87
C GLN A 29 -3.26 2.70 -4.21
N ARG A 30 -2.28 2.01 -4.81
CA ARG A 30 -1.66 0.85 -4.20
C ARG A 30 -1.36 1.39 -2.81
N PRO A 31 -1.95 0.82 -1.75
CA PRO A 31 -1.59 1.25 -0.41
C PRO A 31 -0.06 1.26 -0.41
N PRO A 32 0.58 2.38 -0.02
CA PRO A 32 2.03 2.46 -0.06
C PRO A 32 2.50 1.18 0.61
N GLN A 33 3.25 0.35 -0.13
CA GLN A 33 3.85 -0.84 0.47
C GLN A 33 4.52 -0.30 1.71
N GLN A 34 4.00 -0.70 2.87
CA GLN A 34 4.55 -0.28 4.14
C GLN A 34 6.00 -0.69 4.06
N GLU A 35 6.89 0.28 3.82
CA GLU A 35 8.31 0.08 4.03
C GLU A 35 8.37 -0.39 5.48
N GLN A 36 8.67 -1.68 5.64
CA GLN A 36 8.67 -2.35 6.92
C GLN A 36 9.78 -1.69 7.73
N PHE A 37 9.44 -0.60 8.43
CA PHE A 37 10.31 0.08 9.35
C PHE A 37 10.56 -0.88 10.50
N GLU A 38 11.61 -1.67 10.34
CA GLU A 38 12.02 -2.61 11.36
C GLU A 38 12.79 -1.85 12.44
N PRO A 39 12.34 -1.92 13.70
CA PRO A 39 13.07 -1.29 14.80
C PRO A 39 14.49 -1.89 14.86
N MET A 40 15.49 -1.01 14.85
CA MET A 40 16.88 -1.39 15.01
C MET A 40 17.23 -1.46 16.49
N GLU A 41 17.75 -2.61 16.91
CA GLU A 41 18.17 -2.88 18.27
C GLU A 41 19.66 -3.18 18.34
N ARG A 42 20.26 -2.91 19.50
CA ARG A 42 21.69 -3.11 19.73
C ARG A 42 21.94 -4.50 20.31
N CYS A 43 22.87 -5.25 19.72
CA CYS A 43 23.31 -6.51 20.29
C CYS A 43 24.03 -6.30 21.63
N GLN A 44 23.64 -7.05 22.67
CA GLN A 44 24.19 -6.92 24.03
C GLN A 44 25.67 -7.32 24.15
N LYS A 45 26.18 -8.20 23.26
CA LYS A 45 27.57 -8.69 23.30
C LYS A 45 28.55 -7.84 22.49
N CYS A 46 28.29 -7.61 21.20
CA CYS A 46 29.20 -6.86 20.31
C CYS A 46 28.82 -5.39 20.10
N GLY A 47 27.63 -4.97 20.52
CA GLY A 47 27.17 -3.59 20.36
C GLY A 47 26.79 -3.17 18.94
N THR A 48 26.75 -4.08 17.98
CA THR A 48 26.30 -3.81 16.60
C THR A 48 24.79 -3.56 16.55
N TYR A 49 24.37 -2.60 15.72
CA TYR A 49 22.95 -2.33 15.46
C TYR A 49 22.44 -3.24 14.34
N LEU A 50 21.40 -4.01 14.64
CA LEU A 50 20.72 -4.90 13.70
C LEU A 50 19.21 -4.77 13.87
N PRO A 51 18.40 -5.12 12.86
CA PRO A 51 16.95 -5.16 13.03
C PRO A 51 16.58 -6.17 14.11
N ALA A 52 15.58 -5.85 14.95
CA ALA A 52 15.15 -6.68 16.09
C ALA A 52 14.91 -8.15 15.70
N LYS A 53 14.41 -8.40 14.47
CA LYS A 53 14.19 -9.75 13.93
C LYS A 53 15.47 -10.61 13.78
N ALA A 54 16.63 -9.97 13.69
CA ALA A 54 17.93 -10.63 13.54
C ALA A 54 18.64 -10.86 14.88
N LEU A 55 18.08 -10.40 16.00
CA LEU A 55 18.56 -10.70 17.34
C LEU A 55 17.85 -11.97 17.87
N SER A 56 18.60 -12.83 18.56
CA SER A 56 18.05 -13.92 19.36
C SER A 56 17.22 -13.37 20.53
N ARG A 57 16.42 -14.23 21.17
CA ARG A 57 15.61 -13.85 22.35
C ARG A 57 16.43 -13.23 23.50
N ASP A 58 17.72 -13.54 23.58
CA ASP A 58 18.64 -12.97 24.58
C ASP A 58 19.26 -11.63 24.15
N GLY A 59 18.81 -11.02 23.04
CA GLY A 59 19.35 -9.76 22.53
C GLY A 59 20.76 -9.89 21.92
N ARG A 60 21.11 -11.08 21.43
CA ARG A 60 22.41 -11.38 20.79
C ARG A 60 22.24 -11.53 19.28
N CYS A 61 23.17 -11.00 18.49
CA CYS A 61 23.18 -11.26 17.03
C CYS A 61 23.66 -12.68 16.73
N GLY A 62 23.38 -13.21 15.52
CA GLY A 62 23.76 -14.59 15.12
C GLY A 62 25.21 -14.95 15.42
N ARG A 63 26.15 -14.05 15.06
CA ARG A 63 27.58 -14.19 15.36
C ARG A 63 27.94 -14.28 16.85
N CYS A 64 27.06 -13.81 17.73
CA CYS A 64 27.25 -13.77 19.17
C CYS A 64 26.47 -14.85 19.93
N SER A 65 25.53 -15.52 19.24
CA SER A 65 24.70 -16.63 19.74
C SER A 65 25.28 -18.01 19.42
N GLU A 66 26.23 -18.10 18.49
CA GLU A 66 27.10 -19.27 18.30
C GLU A 66 28.07 -19.48 19.47
#